data_AF-A0A348WIE9-F1
#
_entry.id   AF-A0A348WIE9-F1
#
_cell.length_a   1.000
_cell.length_b   1.000
_cell.length_c   1.000
_cell.angle_alpha   90.00
_cell.angle_beta   90.00
_cell.angle_gamma   90.00
#
_symmetry.space_group_name_H-M   'P 1'
#
loop_
_entity.id
_entity.type
_entity.pdbx_description
1 polymer ?
#
loop_
_entity_poly.entity_id
_entity_poly.type
_entity_poly.pdbx_seq_one_letter_code
_entity_poly.pdbx_strand_id
1 'polypeptide(L)'
;MTKVEAFNATGTEVQAADTMPHSIEAEQQLLGAILTNNDVYDKIASIIGPQHFYDPVHARIYETAAARIARNNLASPVTLKAFLEDDEGLKELGGPAYLVKLAGAAISSFAVRDYAQMIYDMAIRRELITLGHDIAGKAMRADVKSEPKDQIVEAEQSLYKLSEQGQAESGFQSFLKAVTDAVNVANAAYQRDGGLAGVSTGLMDMDKKLGGLHPSDLLILA
;
A
#
# COMPACT_ATOMS: atom_id res chain seq x y z
N MET A 1 17.75 -35.15 44.14
CA MET A 1 16.50 -34.49 43.68
C MET A 1 16.86 -33.56 42.54
N THR A 2 16.80 -34.08 41.32
CA THR A 2 17.09 -33.35 40.09
C THR A 2 15.85 -32.57 39.72
N LYS A 3 15.95 -31.24 39.65
CA LYS A 3 14.85 -30.34 39.27
C LYS A 3 14.80 -30.26 37.75
N VAL A 4 13.67 -30.64 37.18
CA VAL A 4 13.38 -30.56 35.74
C VAL A 4 13.18 -29.10 35.37
N GLU A 5 14.02 -28.57 34.48
CA GLU A 5 13.78 -27.29 33.82
C GLU A 5 12.71 -27.48 32.75
N ALA A 6 11.62 -26.71 32.85
CA ALA A 6 10.57 -26.70 31.85
C ALA A 6 11.06 -25.93 30.62
N PHE A 7 11.22 -26.65 29.53
CA PHE A 7 11.49 -26.13 28.19
C PHE A 7 10.29 -25.28 27.74
N ASN A 8 10.47 -23.96 27.59
CA ASN A 8 9.43 -23.06 27.10
C ASN A 8 9.52 -22.97 25.56
N ALA A 9 8.64 -23.69 24.86
CA ALA A 9 8.67 -23.86 23.41
C ALA A 9 7.71 -22.91 22.64
N THR A 10 7.40 -21.73 23.16
CA THR A 10 6.60 -20.74 22.44
C THR A 10 7.05 -19.33 22.81
N GLY A 11 8.04 -18.83 22.08
CA GLY A 11 8.49 -17.44 22.12
C GLY A 11 7.50 -16.53 21.43
N THR A 12 6.42 -16.15 22.12
CA THR A 12 5.61 -15.01 21.72
C THR A 12 5.43 -14.13 22.95
N GLU A 13 6.50 -13.42 23.29
CA GLU A 13 6.35 -12.19 24.06
C GLU A 13 5.55 -11.23 23.17
N VAL A 14 4.27 -11.05 23.48
CA VAL A 14 3.48 -9.95 22.94
C VAL A 14 4.07 -8.68 23.54
N GLN A 15 5.13 -8.17 22.91
CA GLN A 15 5.76 -6.91 23.29
C GLN A 15 4.86 -5.74 22.90
N ALA A 16 4.81 -4.76 23.79
CA ALA A 16 3.88 -3.64 23.83
C ALA A 16 3.85 -2.79 22.55
N ALA A 17 2.91 -1.84 22.50
CA ALA A 17 2.62 -0.86 21.43
C ALA A 17 3.81 -0.02 20.91
N ASP A 18 5.04 -0.28 21.36
CA ASP A 18 6.27 0.45 21.05
C ASP A 18 7.09 -0.18 19.88
N THR A 19 6.50 -1.10 19.11
CA THR A 19 7.22 -1.85 18.05
C THR A 19 6.49 -1.90 16.71
N MET A 20 5.58 -0.96 16.44
CA MET A 20 5.00 -0.85 15.10
C MET A 20 6.10 -0.46 14.10
N PRO A 21 6.25 -1.14 12.95
CA PRO A 21 7.29 -0.81 11.98
C PRO A 21 7.18 0.64 11.47
N HIS A 22 8.25 1.42 11.66
CA HIS A 22 8.32 2.81 11.24
C HIS A 22 9.79 3.25 11.05
N SER A 23 9.99 4.36 10.32
CA SER A 23 11.26 5.09 10.28
C SER A 23 10.96 6.58 10.17
N ILE A 24 11.12 7.26 11.30
CA ILE A 24 10.97 8.71 11.38
C ILE A 24 12.01 9.41 10.51
N GLU A 25 13.22 8.85 10.40
CA GLU A 25 14.30 9.38 9.58
C GLU A 25 13.93 9.37 8.10
N ALA A 26 13.35 8.27 7.59
CA ALA A 26 12.91 8.20 6.20
C ALA A 26 11.80 9.22 5.91
N GLU A 27 10.84 9.37 6.83
CA GLU A 27 9.78 10.38 6.71
C GLU A 27 10.35 11.80 6.68
N GLN A 28 11.30 12.11 7.56
CA GLN A 28 11.96 13.42 7.59
C GLN A 28 12.76 13.71 6.31
N GLN A 29 13.49 12.73 5.79
CA GLN A 29 14.22 12.87 4.52
C GLN A 29 13.27 13.09 3.34
N LEU A 30 12.17 12.33 3.27
CA LEU A 30 11.15 12.47 2.24
C LEU A 30 10.49 13.85 2.27
N LEU A 31 10.02 14.29 3.44
CA LEU A 31 9.40 15.61 3.61
C LEU A 31 10.39 16.74 3.31
N GLY A 32 11.63 16.62 3.77
CA GLY A 32 12.69 17.57 3.47
C GLY A 32 12.93 17.70 1.96
N ALA A 33 12.97 16.58 1.23
CA ALA A 33 13.12 16.57 -0.22
C ALA A 33 11.94 17.27 -0.91
N ILE A 34 10.69 17.00 -0.50
CA ILE A 34 9.50 17.66 -1.05
C ILE A 34 9.54 19.16 -0.80
N LEU A 35 9.87 19.59 0.42
CA LEU A 35 9.88 21.01 0.82
C LEU A 35 11.01 21.83 0.18
N THR A 36 12.04 21.17 -0.35
CA THR A 36 13.18 21.80 -1.04
C THR A 36 13.04 21.75 -2.55
N ASN A 37 12.49 20.67 -3.10
CA ASN A 37 12.24 20.50 -4.52
C ASN A 37 10.89 19.83 -4.75
N ASN A 38 9.88 20.61 -5.15
CA ASN A 38 8.52 20.07 -5.38
C ASN A 38 8.45 19.10 -6.58
N ASP A 39 9.39 19.15 -7.53
CA ASP A 39 9.41 18.27 -8.71
C ASP A 39 9.61 16.79 -8.35
N VAL A 40 10.09 16.51 -7.12
CA VAL A 40 10.23 15.12 -6.64
C VAL A 40 8.88 14.48 -6.33
N TYR A 41 7.84 15.29 -6.08
CA TYR A 41 6.51 14.83 -5.70
C TYR A 41 5.89 13.92 -6.77
N ASP A 42 6.00 14.29 -8.05
CA ASP A 42 5.45 13.52 -9.16
C ASP A 42 6.01 12.10 -9.25
N LYS A 43 7.23 11.88 -8.73
CA LYS A 43 7.91 10.57 -8.74
C LYS A 43 7.42 9.64 -7.63
N ILE A 44 6.81 10.19 -6.58
CA ILE A 44 6.43 9.47 -5.36
C ILE A 44 4.93 9.49 -5.10
N ALA A 45 4.16 10.36 -5.75
CA ALA A 45 2.73 10.53 -5.53
C ALA A 45 1.93 9.23 -5.78
N SER A 46 2.43 8.34 -6.65
CA SER A 46 1.83 7.03 -6.90
C SER A 46 2.21 5.95 -5.89
N ILE A 47 3.24 6.19 -5.06
CA ILE A 47 3.81 5.23 -4.12
C ILE A 47 3.26 5.49 -2.72
N ILE A 48 3.19 6.77 -2.32
CA ILE A 48 2.91 7.13 -0.93
C ILE A 48 1.79 8.16 -0.79
N GLY A 49 0.91 7.93 0.19
CA GLY A 49 -0.12 8.85 0.65
C GLY A 49 0.07 9.24 2.12
N PRO A 50 -0.68 10.24 2.62
CA PRO A 50 -0.57 10.70 4.00
C PRO A 50 -0.83 9.58 5.03
N GLN A 51 -1.71 8.62 4.72
CA GLN A 51 -2.03 7.49 5.60
C GLN A 51 -0.85 6.53 5.84
N HIS A 52 0.19 6.57 5.01
CA HIS A 52 1.35 5.69 5.15
C HIS A 52 2.39 6.22 6.15
N PHE A 53 2.30 7.49 6.56
CA PHE A 53 3.19 8.04 7.58
C PHE A 53 2.82 7.48 8.96
N TYR A 54 3.83 7.18 9.76
CA TYR A 54 3.66 6.77 11.15
C TYR A 54 3.41 7.98 12.05
N ASP A 55 4.16 9.07 11.84
CA ASP A 55 3.97 10.30 12.60
C ASP A 55 2.78 11.11 12.04
N PRO A 56 1.74 11.38 12.85
CA PRO A 56 0.57 12.13 12.39
C PRO A 56 0.89 13.55 11.93
N VAL A 57 1.91 14.20 12.50
CA VAL A 57 2.37 15.53 12.07
C VAL A 57 2.99 15.43 10.68
N HIS A 58 3.82 14.42 10.43
CA HIS A 58 4.38 14.18 9.10
C HIS A 58 3.31 13.91 8.04
N ALA A 59 2.29 13.12 8.38
CA ALA A 59 1.14 12.89 7.51
C ALA A 59 0.47 14.21 7.08
N ARG A 60 0.21 15.11 8.03
CA ARG A 60 -0.41 16.43 7.76
C ARG A 60 0.49 17.37 6.96
N ILE A 61 1.81 17.34 7.21
CA ILE A 61 2.78 18.08 6.40
C ILE A 61 2.73 17.59 4.94
N TYR A 62 2.78 16.28 4.73
CA TYR A 62 2.70 15.67 3.40
C TYR A 62 1.39 16.03 2.71
N GLU A 63 0.25 15.87 3.39
CA GLU A 63 -1.08 16.20 2.86
C GLU A 63 -1.18 17.67 2.42
N THR A 64 -0.71 18.58 3.26
CA THR A 64 -0.72 20.03 2.97
C THR A 64 0.20 20.36 1.79
N ALA A 65 1.40 19.75 1.74
CA ALA A 65 2.32 19.92 0.62
C ALA A 65 1.72 19.39 -0.69
N ALA A 66 1.21 18.16 -0.68
CA ALA A 66 0.56 17.51 -1.80
C ALA A 66 -0.60 18.35 -2.36
N ALA A 67 -1.48 18.84 -1.48
CA ALA A 67 -2.62 19.67 -1.88
C ALA A 67 -2.20 20.99 -2.55
N ARG A 68 -1.08 21.58 -2.12
CA ARG A 68 -0.53 22.78 -2.75
C ARG A 68 0.11 22.47 -4.10
N ILE A 69 0.94 21.43 -4.18
CA ILE A 69 1.63 21.02 -5.41
C ILE A 69 0.61 20.65 -6.48
N ALA A 70 -0.46 19.93 -6.13
CA ALA A 70 -1.56 19.59 -7.04
C ALA A 70 -2.28 20.82 -7.63
N ARG A 71 -2.22 21.98 -6.95
CA ARG A 71 -2.73 23.27 -7.43
C ARG A 71 -1.66 24.14 -8.10
N ASN A 72 -0.51 23.56 -8.45
CA ASN A 72 0.68 24.25 -8.98
C ASN A 72 1.19 25.39 -8.07
N ASN A 73 0.94 25.30 -6.76
CA ASN A 73 1.46 26.25 -5.78
C ASN A 73 2.73 25.69 -5.13
N LEU A 74 3.73 26.55 -4.96
CA LEU A 74 4.95 26.20 -4.23
C LEU A 74 4.61 25.70 -2.81
N ALA A 75 5.15 24.53 -2.46
CA ALA A 75 5.17 23.97 -1.11
C ALA A 75 6.57 24.12 -0.54
N SER A 76 6.72 24.92 0.51
CA SER A 76 7.98 25.24 1.17
C SER A 76 7.73 25.53 2.65
N PRO A 77 8.76 25.55 3.51
CA PRO A 77 8.56 25.84 4.94
C PRO A 77 7.82 27.15 5.20
N VAL A 78 8.11 28.19 4.41
CA VAL A 78 7.48 29.51 4.51
C VAL A 78 6.01 29.45 4.09
N THR A 79 5.69 28.73 3.03
CA THR A 79 4.34 28.70 2.47
C THR A 79 3.41 27.76 3.22
N LEU A 80 3.95 26.70 3.83
CA LEU A 80 3.18 25.77 4.67
C LEU A 80 2.93 26.32 6.08
N LYS A 81 3.78 27.24 6.56
CA LYS A 81 3.62 27.87 7.89
C LYS A 81 2.19 28.35 8.14
N ALA A 82 1.60 29.09 7.20
CA ALA A 82 0.24 29.65 7.36
C ALA A 82 -0.87 28.59 7.51
N PHE A 83 -0.62 27.34 7.13
CA PHE A 83 -1.59 26.24 7.21
C PHE A 83 -1.38 25.36 8.44
N LEU A 84 -0.17 25.37 9.00
CA LEU A 84 0.24 24.46 10.08
C LEU A 84 0.70 25.20 11.34
N GLU A 85 0.69 26.53 11.36
CA GLU A 85 1.17 27.30 12.51
C GLU A 85 0.36 27.06 13.78
N ASP A 86 -0.92 26.73 13.63
CA ASP A 86 -1.80 26.41 14.74
C ASP A 86 -1.87 24.93 15.11
N ASP A 87 -1.21 24.05 14.34
CA ASP A 87 -1.18 22.62 14.58
C ASP A 87 -0.50 22.29 15.91
N GLU A 88 -1.24 21.65 16.83
CA GLU A 88 -0.75 21.34 18.18
C GLU A 88 0.45 20.38 18.14
N GLY A 89 0.40 19.36 17.29
CA GLY A 89 1.50 18.41 17.15
C GLY A 89 2.76 19.04 16.55
N LEU A 90 2.60 19.95 15.58
CA LEU A 90 3.74 20.70 15.05
C LEU A 90 4.34 21.62 16.12
N LYS A 91 3.52 22.26 16.97
CA LYS A 91 3.99 23.08 18.09
C LYS A 91 4.86 22.28 19.05
N GLU A 92 4.50 21.02 19.34
CA GLU A 92 5.32 20.11 20.16
C GLU A 92 6.68 19.79 19.51
N LEU A 93 6.76 19.74 18.18
CA LEU A 93 8.01 19.51 17.43
C LEU A 93 8.85 20.79 17.22
N GLY A 94 8.47 21.93 17.81
CA GLY A 94 9.16 23.22 17.67
C GLY A 94 8.49 24.19 16.70
N GLY A 95 7.24 23.92 16.31
CA GLY A 95 6.40 24.79 15.49
C GLY A 95 6.94 24.95 14.06
N PRO A 96 6.71 26.12 13.42
CA PRO A 96 7.17 26.37 12.06
C PRO A 96 8.68 26.20 11.83
N ALA A 97 9.51 26.29 12.87
CA ALA A 97 10.94 26.04 12.77
C ALA A 97 11.25 24.58 12.42
N TYR A 98 10.36 23.65 12.77
CA TYR A 98 10.49 22.24 12.41
C TYR A 98 10.46 22.03 10.89
N LEU A 99 9.61 22.77 10.16
CA LEU A 99 9.55 22.70 8.69
C LEU A 99 10.89 23.12 8.06
N VAL A 100 11.56 24.12 8.64
CA VAL A 100 12.89 24.55 8.20
C VAL A 100 13.94 23.48 8.49
N LYS A 101 13.85 22.83 9.66
CA LYS A 101 14.72 21.72 10.03
C LYS A 101 14.57 20.54 9.05
N LEU A 102 13.34 20.18 8.68
CA LEU A 102 13.08 19.14 7.68
C LEU A 102 13.73 19.48 6.33
N ALA A 103 13.50 20.70 5.83
CA ALA A 103 14.09 21.14 4.58
C ALA A 103 15.64 21.15 4.63
N GLY A 104 16.23 21.55 5.75
CA GLY A 104 17.69 21.55 5.94
C GLY A 104 18.30 20.18 6.15
N ALA A 105 17.52 19.18 6.57
CA ALA A 105 17.97 17.81 6.78
C ALA A 105 17.98 16.97 5.50
N ALA A 106 17.43 17.47 4.38
CA ALA A 106 17.35 16.75 3.12
C ALA A 106 18.75 16.59 2.49
N ILE A 107 19.31 15.38 2.57
CA ILE A 107 20.67 15.11 2.08
C ILE A 107 20.67 14.81 0.58
N SER A 108 19.63 14.14 0.07
CA SER A 108 19.58 13.68 -1.31
C SER A 108 18.16 13.56 -1.86
N SER A 109 17.90 14.31 -2.93
CA SER A 109 16.66 14.20 -3.72
C SER A 109 16.63 12.97 -4.64
N PHE A 110 17.78 12.30 -4.88
CA PHE A 110 17.81 11.11 -5.75
C PHE A 110 17.21 9.88 -5.05
N ALA A 111 17.38 9.76 -3.73
CA ALA A 111 16.91 8.61 -2.93
C ALA A 111 15.44 8.73 -2.51
N VAL A 112 14.73 9.76 -2.98
CA VAL A 112 13.35 10.06 -2.56
C VAL A 112 12.38 8.91 -2.83
N ARG A 113 12.58 8.17 -3.92
CA ARG A 113 11.77 6.98 -4.26
C ARG A 113 12.00 5.84 -3.28
N ASP A 114 13.25 5.63 -2.87
CA ASP A 114 13.62 4.58 -1.90
C ASP A 114 13.03 4.90 -0.51
N TYR A 115 13.05 6.17 -0.10
CA TYR A 115 12.38 6.58 1.14
C TYR A 115 10.87 6.41 1.07
N ALA A 116 10.23 6.81 -0.03
CA ALA A 116 8.79 6.61 -0.22
C ALA A 116 8.41 5.11 -0.17
N GLN A 117 9.19 4.26 -0.84
CA GLN A 117 8.98 2.81 -0.82
C GLN A 117 9.17 2.23 0.59
N MET A 118 10.21 2.67 1.31
CA MET A 118 10.48 2.21 2.67
C MET A 118 9.33 2.54 3.63
N ILE A 119 8.82 3.77 3.58
CA ILE A 119 7.69 4.19 4.43
C ILE A 119 6.43 3.41 4.06
N TYR A 120 6.18 3.23 2.76
CA TYR A 120 5.07 2.43 2.26
C TYR A 120 5.15 0.97 2.76
N ASP A 121 6.29 0.30 2.62
CA ASP A 121 6.49 -1.07 3.08
C ASP A 121 6.26 -1.20 4.59
N MET A 122 6.70 -0.20 5.37
CA MET A 122 6.46 -0.13 6.81
C MET A 122 4.97 0.05 7.13
N ALA A 123 4.25 0.89 6.36
CA ALA A 123 2.81 1.07 6.51
C ALA A 123 2.04 -0.22 6.28
N ILE A 124 2.36 -0.95 5.20
CA ILE A 124 1.74 -2.25 4.91
C ILE A 124 2.02 -3.26 6.03
N ARG A 125 3.23 -3.27 6.59
CA ARG A 125 3.53 -4.11 7.77
C ARG A 125 2.68 -3.74 8.98
N ARG A 126 2.46 -2.44 9.23
CA ARG A 126 1.57 -1.97 10.32
C ARG A 126 0.12 -2.42 10.10
N GLU A 127 -0.37 -2.34 8.87
CA GLU A 127 -1.72 -2.80 8.52
C GLU A 127 -1.87 -4.32 8.66
N LEU A 128 -0.86 -5.10 8.24
CA LEU A 128 -0.82 -6.55 8.47
C LEU A 128 -0.83 -6.92 9.95
N ILE A 129 -0.05 -6.22 10.78
CA ILE A 129 -0.04 -6.44 12.24
C ILE A 129 -1.42 -6.14 12.84
N THR A 130 -2.03 -5.03 12.44
CA THR A 130 -3.36 -4.62 12.92
C THR A 130 -4.41 -5.66 12.53
N LEU A 131 -4.41 -6.11 11.27
CA LEU A 131 -5.30 -7.16 10.79
C LEU A 131 -5.09 -8.48 11.55
N GLY A 132 -3.84 -8.86 11.82
CA GLY A 132 -3.53 -10.05 12.61
C GLY A 132 -4.10 -9.96 14.03
N HIS A 133 -3.96 -8.81 14.70
CA HIS A 133 -4.57 -8.58 16.01
C HIS A 133 -6.09 -8.61 15.97
N ASP A 134 -6.72 -8.05 14.93
CA ASP A 134 -8.18 -8.06 14.78
C ASP A 134 -8.72 -9.48 14.56
N ILE A 135 -8.06 -10.27 13.71
CA ILE A 135 -8.41 -11.68 13.47
C ILE A 135 -8.29 -12.48 14.76
N ALA A 136 -7.17 -12.36 15.48
CA ALA A 136 -6.96 -13.05 16.76
C ALA A 136 -7.99 -12.62 17.81
N GLY A 137 -8.25 -11.31 17.92
CA GLY A 137 -9.21 -10.75 18.87
C GLY A 137 -10.65 -11.21 18.60
N LYS A 138 -11.04 -11.34 17.33
CA LYS A 138 -12.35 -11.88 16.94
C LYS A 138 -12.45 -13.38 17.22
N ALA A 139 -11.41 -14.15 16.90
CA ALA A 139 -11.38 -15.60 17.14
C ALA A 139 -11.48 -15.95 18.64
N MET A 140 -10.97 -15.09 19.53
CA MET A 140 -11.09 -15.27 20.99
C MET A 140 -12.51 -15.02 21.53
N ARG A 141 -13.36 -14.29 20.80
CA ARG A 141 -14.72 -13.94 21.23
C ARG A 141 -15.71 -14.97 20.68
N ALA A 142 -16.34 -15.74 21.56
CA ALA A 142 -17.50 -16.54 21.19
C ALA A 142 -18.73 -15.64 21.07
N ASP A 143 -19.11 -15.29 19.85
CA ASP A 143 -20.36 -14.56 19.55
C ASP A 143 -21.39 -15.52 18.96
N VAL A 144 -22.60 -15.53 19.53
CA VAL A 144 -23.72 -16.36 19.08
C VAL A 144 -24.17 -15.99 17.65
N LYS A 145 -23.86 -14.77 17.20
CA LYS A 145 -24.25 -14.25 15.88
C LYS A 145 -23.19 -14.37 14.79
N SER A 146 -21.96 -14.77 15.12
CA SER A 146 -20.86 -14.86 14.17
C SER A 146 -20.31 -16.28 14.17
N GLU A 147 -20.60 -17.03 13.10
CA GLU A 147 -19.99 -18.35 12.96
C GLU A 147 -18.51 -18.21 12.57
N PRO A 148 -17.66 -19.19 12.90
CA PRO A 148 -16.26 -19.19 12.50
C PRO A 148 -16.05 -19.03 10.98
N LYS A 149 -17.02 -19.48 10.15
CA LYS A 149 -16.98 -19.31 8.70
C LYS A 149 -17.09 -17.84 8.29
N ASP A 150 -17.94 -17.08 8.94
CA ASP A 150 -18.11 -15.65 8.65
C ASP A 150 -16.84 -14.87 8.97
N GLN A 151 -16.15 -15.25 10.05
CA GLN A 151 -14.87 -14.65 10.45
C GLN A 151 -13.76 -14.91 9.42
N ILE A 152 -13.74 -16.10 8.81
CA ILE A 152 -12.80 -16.43 7.72
C ILE A 152 -13.09 -15.54 6.51
N VAL A 153 -14.35 -15.43 6.09
CA VAL A 153 -14.74 -14.60 4.94
C VAL A 153 -14.38 -13.13 5.16
N GLU A 154 -14.59 -12.60 6.36
CA GLU A 154 -14.23 -11.22 6.69
C GLU A 154 -12.71 -10.99 6.68
N ALA A 155 -11.94 -11.96 7.16
CA ALA A 155 -10.48 -11.93 7.12
C ALA A 155 -9.95 -11.96 5.67
N GLU A 156 -10.51 -12.82 4.82
CA GLU A 156 -10.18 -12.88 3.38
C GLU A 156 -10.49 -11.56 2.68
N GLN A 157 -11.65 -10.96 2.94
CA GLN A 157 -12.02 -9.65 2.39
C GLN A 157 -11.05 -8.55 2.84
N SER A 158 -10.60 -8.59 4.09
CA SER A 158 -9.66 -7.60 4.63
C SER A 158 -8.27 -7.75 4.02
N LEU A 159 -7.79 -8.98 3.86
CA LEU A 159 -6.54 -9.28 3.14
C LEU A 159 -6.61 -8.86 1.67
N TYR A 160 -7.76 -9.08 1.02
CA TYR A 160 -7.97 -8.68 -0.38
C TYR A 160 -7.87 -7.16 -0.55
N LYS A 161 -8.57 -6.39 0.31
CA LYS A 161 -8.50 -4.92 0.30
C LYS A 161 -7.07 -4.40 0.49
N LEU A 162 -6.33 -5.01 1.41
CA LEU A 162 -4.93 -4.67 1.66
C LEU A 162 -4.04 -4.97 0.44
N SER A 163 -4.32 -6.06 -0.29
CA SER A 163 -3.61 -6.38 -1.53
C SER A 163 -3.90 -5.39 -2.67
N GLU A 164 -5.14 -4.90 -2.79
CA GLU A 164 -5.49 -3.89 -3.79
C GLU A 164 -4.85 -2.53 -3.51
N GLN A 165 -4.73 -2.13 -2.24
CA GLN A 165 -4.09 -0.86 -1.86
C GLN A 165 -2.62 -0.79 -2.28
N GLY A 166 -1.93 -1.94 -2.39
CA GLY A 166 -0.57 -2.02 -2.92
C GLY A 166 -0.41 -2.24 -4.41
N GLN A 167 -1.52 -2.39 -5.13
CA GLN A 167 -1.54 -2.58 -6.57
C GLN A 167 -2.01 -1.34 -7.34
N ALA A 168 -1.74 -0.14 -6.83
CA ALA A 168 -1.64 1.03 -7.71
C ALA A 168 -0.51 0.88 -8.77
N GLU A 169 0.26 -0.22 -8.73
CA GLU A 169 1.20 -0.68 -9.75
C GLU A 169 0.59 -1.58 -10.86
N SER A 170 -0.65 -1.34 -11.30
CA SER A 170 -0.86 -1.39 -12.75
C SER A 170 -0.40 -0.05 -13.33
N GLY A 171 0.91 0.20 -13.26
CA GLY A 171 1.51 1.35 -13.93
C GLY A 171 1.13 1.34 -15.41
N PHE A 172 1.04 2.51 -16.04
CA PHE A 172 0.71 2.65 -17.46
C PHE A 172 1.42 1.59 -18.31
N GLN A 173 0.68 0.57 -18.76
CA GLN A 173 1.20 -0.37 -19.73
C GLN A 173 1.40 0.42 -21.02
N SER A 174 2.64 0.50 -21.51
CA SER A 174 2.90 1.20 -22.76
C SER A 174 2.03 0.58 -23.86
N PHE A 175 1.49 1.41 -24.75
CA PHE A 175 0.66 0.93 -25.85
C PHE A 175 1.36 -0.17 -26.66
N LEU A 176 2.67 -0.03 -26.86
CA LEU A 176 3.50 -1.05 -27.51
C LEU A 176 3.49 -2.39 -26.74
N LYS A 177 3.61 -2.36 -25.42
CA LYS A 177 3.55 -3.58 -24.60
C LYS A 177 2.17 -4.22 -24.68
N ALA A 178 1.10 -3.44 -24.56
CA ALA A 178 -0.27 -3.93 -24.67
C ALA A 178 -0.55 -4.56 -26.05
N VAL A 179 -0.11 -3.93 -27.14
CA VAL A 179 -0.25 -4.48 -28.50
C VAL A 179 0.59 -5.75 -28.67
N THR A 180 1.81 -5.77 -28.14
CA THR A 180 2.68 -6.95 -28.19
C THR A 180 2.05 -8.12 -27.45
N ASP A 181 1.52 -7.88 -26.25
CA ASP A 181 0.85 -8.88 -25.44
C ASP A 181 -0.41 -9.40 -26.16
N ALA A 182 -1.21 -8.50 -26.76
CA ALA A 182 -2.39 -8.88 -27.54
C ALA A 182 -2.04 -9.74 -28.77
N VAL A 183 -0.98 -9.40 -29.51
CA VAL A 183 -0.48 -10.18 -30.64
C VAL A 183 0.04 -11.55 -30.19
N ASN A 184 0.72 -11.61 -29.04
CA ASN A 184 1.20 -12.88 -28.48
C ASN A 184 0.04 -13.80 -28.07
N VAL A 185 -1.02 -13.24 -27.46
CA VAL A 185 -2.24 -14.00 -27.15
C VAL A 185 -2.92 -14.51 -28.43
N ALA A 186 -3.02 -13.68 -29.47
CA ALA A 186 -3.58 -14.07 -30.76
C ALA A 186 -2.75 -15.17 -31.45
N ASN A 187 -1.42 -15.07 -31.42
CA ASN A 187 -0.52 -16.09 -31.97
C ASN A 187 -0.61 -17.42 -31.18
N ALA A 188 -0.69 -17.36 -29.86
CA ALA A 188 -0.88 -18.54 -29.03
C ALA A 188 -2.25 -19.22 -29.29
N ALA A 189 -3.28 -18.45 -29.60
CA ALA A 189 -4.58 -18.98 -30.03
C ALA A 189 -4.50 -19.62 -31.42
N TYR A 190 -3.75 -19.03 -32.36
CA TYR A 190 -3.58 -19.55 -33.72
C TYR A 190 -2.74 -20.84 -33.78
N GLN A 191 -1.73 -20.98 -32.92
CA GLN A 191 -0.84 -22.15 -32.91
C GLN A 191 -1.43 -23.38 -32.21
N ARG A 192 -2.59 -23.27 -31.56
CA ARG A 192 -3.30 -24.44 -31.01
C ARG A 192 -4.17 -25.05 -32.11
N ASP A 193 -3.93 -26.32 -32.41
CA ASP A 193 -4.60 -27.16 -33.44
C ASP A 193 -6.14 -27.30 -33.31
N GLY A 194 -6.79 -26.52 -32.43
CA GLY A 194 -8.24 -26.48 -32.25
C GLY A 194 -8.90 -25.13 -32.57
N GLY A 195 -8.14 -24.08 -32.94
CA GLY A 195 -8.70 -22.77 -33.28
C GLY A 195 -9.37 -22.01 -32.12
N LEU A 196 -9.08 -22.39 -30.87
CA LEU A 196 -9.67 -21.80 -29.67
C LEU A 196 -8.65 -20.95 -28.90
N ALA A 197 -9.07 -19.76 -28.52
CA ALA A 197 -8.28 -18.80 -27.74
C ALA A 197 -8.39 -19.08 -26.22
N GLY A 198 -9.52 -19.65 -25.77
CA GLY A 198 -9.78 -20.07 -24.40
C GLY A 198 -9.78 -21.59 -24.20
N VAL A 199 -10.16 -22.02 -22.99
CA VAL A 199 -10.32 -23.44 -22.61
C VAL A 199 -11.61 -23.99 -23.23
N SER A 200 -11.56 -25.16 -23.89
CA SER A 200 -12.75 -25.77 -24.49
C SER A 200 -13.80 -26.12 -23.43
N THR A 201 -15.06 -25.85 -23.74
CA THR A 201 -16.22 -26.25 -22.94
C THR A 201 -16.66 -27.69 -23.22
N GLY A 202 -16.11 -28.30 -24.27
CA GLY A 202 -16.54 -29.60 -24.80
C GLY A 202 -17.82 -29.55 -25.65
N LEU A 203 -18.45 -28.37 -25.78
CA LEU A 203 -19.64 -28.13 -26.60
C LEU A 203 -19.24 -27.37 -27.87
N MET A 204 -19.15 -28.07 -29.01
CA MET A 204 -18.62 -27.50 -30.26
C MET A 204 -19.29 -26.18 -30.69
N ASP A 205 -20.61 -26.10 -30.58
CA ASP A 205 -21.35 -24.90 -30.99
C ASP A 205 -21.09 -23.70 -30.07
N MET A 206 -20.86 -23.99 -28.78
CA MET A 206 -20.57 -22.97 -27.77
C MET A 206 -19.12 -22.49 -27.88
N ASP A 207 -18.19 -23.42 -28.07
CA ASP A 207 -16.78 -23.14 -28.33
C ASP A 207 -16.59 -22.32 -29.61
N LYS A 208 -17.37 -22.57 -30.66
CA LYS A 208 -17.34 -21.78 -31.89
C LYS A 208 -17.84 -20.35 -31.71
N LYS A 209 -18.78 -20.12 -30.78
CA LYS A 209 -19.34 -18.79 -30.49
C LYS A 209 -18.47 -17.98 -29.53
N LEU A 210 -17.89 -18.64 -28.53
CA LEU A 210 -17.13 -18.01 -27.45
C LEU A 210 -15.62 -17.97 -27.73
N GLY A 211 -15.11 -18.88 -28.57
CA GLY A 211 -13.66 -19.07 -28.74
C GLY A 211 -13.02 -19.84 -27.58
N GLY A 212 -13.83 -20.48 -26.73
CA GLY A 212 -13.44 -21.11 -25.47
C GLY A 212 -13.69 -20.21 -24.25
N LEU A 213 -13.41 -20.72 -23.05
CA LEU A 213 -13.52 -20.00 -21.78
C LEU A 213 -12.22 -19.25 -21.51
N HIS A 214 -12.28 -17.94 -21.31
CA HIS A 214 -11.11 -17.16 -20.91
C HIS A 214 -11.04 -17.02 -19.37
N PRO A 215 -9.84 -17.00 -18.76
CA PRO A 215 -9.67 -16.88 -17.31
C PRO A 215 -10.28 -15.61 -16.69
N SER A 216 -10.55 -14.59 -17.50
CA SER A 216 -11.10 -13.30 -17.08
C SER A 216 -12.60 -13.16 -17.33
N ASP A 217 -13.25 -14.17 -17.93
CA ASP A 217 -14.67 -14.11 -18.26
C ASP A 217 -15.52 -14.48 -17.03
N LEU A 218 -16.52 -13.66 -16.71
CA LEU A 218 -17.61 -14.04 -15.82
C LEU A 218 -18.80 -14.53 -16.66
N LEU A 219 -19.03 -15.84 -16.68
CA LEU A 219 -20.16 -16.46 -17.37
C LEU A 219 -21.28 -16.77 -16.38
N ILE A 220 -22.44 -16.14 -16.58
CA ILE A 220 -23.65 -16.36 -15.77
C ILE A 220 -24.60 -17.28 -16.54
N LEU A 221 -24.96 -18.40 -15.93
CA LEU A 221 -25.97 -19.33 -16.42
C LEU A 221 -27.26 -19.09 -15.61
N ALA A 222 -28.31 -18.62 -16.27
CA ALA A 222 -29.60 -18.30 -15.65
C ALA A 222 -30.75 -18.91 -16.46
#